data_AF-A0A3M6R724-F1
#
_entry.id   AF-A0A3M6R724-F1
#
_cell.length_a   1.000
_cell.length_b   1.000
_cell.length_c   1.000
_cell.angle_alpha   90.00
_cell.angle_beta   90.00
_cell.angle_gamma   90.00
#
_symmetry.space_group_name_H-M   'P 1'
#
loop_
_entity.id
_entity.type
_entity.pdbx_description
1 polymer ?
#
loop_
_entity_poly.entity_id
_entity_poly.type
_entity_poly.pdbx_seq_one_letter_code
_entity_poly.pdbx_strand_id
1 'polypeptide(L)'
;MTFSRATGARRWRSSTQSRRFFSAPKKRCPGLPLQVAELRAAVQRVIESGVSIEAFRKDFWAAVHQHGWHGWTGEDSEGGRAWRTRVIYTTNLRKSYAAGRWAQMTEPEFAAQYPYWEWVHSGLANDPRPQHLAWHGMTLHHSAPFWRSHYPPRIPPDWGCTCRVRPVAAPAQGAPTQPPQGWQKDAQIGTGAPPQYIGEAIRFMVEQKAQKLPLPEGQALREAIAAYQAAREAKTTASAAALQQFAQTAQETQNRKLVMHVAPLKATDAIAKASATPDRPGLDLSGYTISLDNSGVQHAIKNHGNPKSEAKRGQIGITASDFGLIEPIVNQPDAIIADGKNASGRDVLLFTKLIDGVGYLVAMEVQPGRRALAFNSMRKKHGAWSGQEKSGE
;
A
#
# COMPACT_ATOMS: atom_id res chain seq x y z
N MET A 1 7.43 -24.45 -53.53
CA MET A 1 6.78 -23.13 -53.48
C MET A 1 6.94 -22.55 -52.09
N THR A 2 7.70 -21.47 -52.02
CA THR A 2 8.09 -20.69 -50.84
C THR A 2 6.88 -19.95 -50.26
N PHE A 3 6.56 -20.17 -48.98
CA PHE A 3 5.59 -19.34 -48.26
C PHE A 3 6.24 -18.03 -47.84
N SER A 4 5.81 -16.94 -48.46
CA SER A 4 6.24 -15.58 -48.17
C SER A 4 5.77 -15.14 -46.77
N ARG A 5 6.71 -14.71 -45.93
CA ARG A 5 6.43 -14.05 -44.64
C ARG A 5 5.88 -12.65 -44.90
N ALA A 6 4.62 -12.42 -44.54
CA ALA A 6 4.05 -11.07 -44.49
C ALA A 6 4.73 -10.24 -43.38
N THR A 7 5.67 -9.39 -43.79
CA THR A 7 6.31 -8.34 -43.00
C THR A 7 5.36 -7.16 -42.83
N GLY A 8 4.77 -7.03 -41.64
CA GLY A 8 3.80 -5.95 -41.37
C GLY A 8 3.77 -5.47 -39.92
N ALA A 9 4.83 -5.63 -39.13
CA ALA A 9 4.90 -5.05 -37.79
C ALA A 9 5.51 -3.63 -37.88
N ARG A 10 4.66 -2.59 -37.87
CA ARG A 10 5.12 -1.20 -37.74
C ARG A 10 5.88 -1.03 -36.42
N ARG A 11 7.17 -0.76 -36.55
CA ARG A 11 8.17 -0.58 -35.47
C ARG A 11 7.97 0.81 -34.85
N TRP A 12 7.62 0.89 -33.57
CA TRP A 12 7.46 2.16 -32.85
C TRP A 12 8.71 2.43 -31.99
N ARG A 13 9.43 3.51 -32.29
CA ARG A 13 10.78 3.82 -31.76
C ARG A 13 10.83 4.97 -30.73
N SER A 14 9.71 5.53 -30.23
CA SER A 14 9.80 6.68 -29.32
C SER A 14 8.81 6.69 -28.13
N SER A 15 9.28 7.25 -27.01
CA SER A 15 8.55 7.44 -25.75
C SER A 15 7.27 8.27 -25.89
N THR A 16 7.19 9.11 -26.91
CA THR A 16 6.06 9.99 -27.24
C THR A 16 4.84 9.23 -27.77
N GLN A 17 5.05 8.13 -28.50
CA GLN A 17 3.95 7.27 -29.01
C GLN A 17 3.30 6.44 -27.89
N SER A 18 4.11 5.95 -26.94
CA SER A 18 3.61 5.28 -25.74
C SER A 18 2.80 6.20 -24.82
N ARG A 19 3.14 7.50 -24.74
CA ARG A 19 2.35 8.49 -23.97
C ARG A 19 0.97 8.75 -24.59
N ARG A 20 0.87 8.83 -25.92
CA ARG A 20 -0.42 9.00 -26.63
C ARG A 20 -1.35 7.78 -26.53
N PHE A 21 -0.80 6.61 -26.25
CA PHE A 21 -1.54 5.34 -26.15
C PHE A 21 -2.23 5.13 -24.79
N PHE A 22 -1.70 5.77 -23.73
CA PHE A 22 -2.22 5.71 -22.36
C PHE A 22 -2.81 7.05 -21.87
N SER A 23 -2.67 8.13 -22.62
CA SER A 23 -3.43 9.35 -22.40
C SER A 23 -4.91 9.10 -22.70
N ALA A 24 -5.79 9.57 -21.81
CA ALA A 24 -7.23 9.68 -22.03
C ALA A 24 -7.56 10.18 -23.45
N PRO A 25 -8.70 9.76 -24.04
CA PRO A 25 -9.05 10.07 -25.41
C PRO A 25 -8.92 11.57 -25.71
N LYS A 26 -8.38 11.89 -26.90
CA LYS A 26 -8.21 13.27 -27.39
C LYS A 26 -9.52 14.05 -27.54
N LYS A 27 -10.67 13.38 -27.46
CA LYS A 27 -11.97 14.04 -27.30
C LYS A 27 -12.41 13.93 -25.84
N ARG A 28 -12.34 15.08 -25.18
CA ARG A 28 -12.80 15.32 -23.83
C ARG A 28 -14.34 15.36 -23.86
N CYS A 29 -15.00 14.24 -23.55
CA CYS A 29 -16.39 14.30 -23.09
C CYS A 29 -16.37 14.75 -21.62
N PRO A 30 -17.17 15.75 -21.23
CA PRO A 30 -17.21 16.21 -19.84
C PRO A 30 -17.91 15.15 -18.97
N GLY A 31 -17.16 14.56 -18.04
CA GLY A 31 -17.65 13.60 -17.06
C GLY A 31 -17.09 12.19 -17.26
N LEU A 32 -16.44 11.67 -16.21
CA LEU A 32 -15.94 10.29 -16.01
C LEU A 32 -14.49 10.01 -16.50
N PRO A 33 -13.48 10.17 -15.61
CA PRO A 33 -12.19 9.54 -15.82
C PRO A 33 -12.35 8.01 -15.80
N LEU A 34 -11.49 7.29 -16.53
CA LEU A 34 -11.24 5.86 -16.34
C LEU A 34 -11.06 5.59 -14.84
N GLN A 35 -12.07 5.04 -14.16
CA GLN A 35 -11.97 4.82 -12.73
C GLN A 35 -11.06 3.62 -12.50
N VAL A 36 -9.81 3.88 -12.10
CA VAL A 36 -8.81 2.87 -11.69
C VAL A 36 -9.39 1.87 -10.68
N ALA A 37 -10.43 2.27 -9.93
CA ALA A 37 -11.17 1.44 -8.99
C ALA A 37 -11.92 0.27 -9.66
N GLU A 38 -12.58 0.47 -10.80
CA GLU A 38 -13.36 -0.57 -11.50
C GLU A 38 -12.45 -1.58 -12.18
N LEU A 39 -11.35 -1.10 -12.79
CA LEU A 39 -10.32 -1.99 -13.32
C LEU A 39 -9.66 -2.81 -12.20
N ARG A 40 -9.46 -2.22 -11.02
CA ARG A 40 -9.02 -2.96 -9.83
C ARG A 40 -10.04 -4.02 -9.42
N ALA A 41 -11.33 -3.70 -9.38
CA ALA A 41 -12.37 -4.65 -9.00
C ALA A 41 -12.46 -5.84 -9.96
N ALA A 42 -12.33 -5.59 -11.28
CA ALA A 42 -12.26 -6.65 -12.29
C ALA A 42 -11.01 -7.54 -12.09
N VAL A 43 -9.84 -6.95 -11.82
CA VAL A 43 -8.62 -7.71 -11.51
C VAL A 43 -8.77 -8.50 -10.20
N GLN A 44 -9.42 -7.93 -9.19
CA GLN A 44 -9.64 -8.57 -7.89
C GLN A 44 -10.51 -9.82 -8.01
N ARG A 45 -11.62 -9.77 -8.77
CA ARG A 45 -12.49 -10.93 -9.00
C ARG A 45 -11.76 -12.07 -9.72
N VAL A 46 -10.83 -11.76 -10.61
CA VAL A 46 -9.97 -12.75 -11.28
C VAL A 46 -8.98 -13.39 -10.29
N ILE A 47 -8.45 -12.62 -9.33
CA ILE A 47 -7.59 -13.16 -8.27
C ILE A 47 -8.36 -14.11 -7.32
N GLU A 48 -9.65 -13.86 -7.13
CA GLU A 48 -10.56 -14.61 -6.25
C GLU A 48 -11.16 -15.87 -6.91
N SER A 49 -11.50 -15.81 -8.20
CA SER A 49 -12.14 -16.92 -8.95
C SER A 49 -11.17 -17.80 -9.74
N GLY A 50 -9.95 -17.33 -9.99
CA GLY A 50 -8.92 -18.04 -10.77
C GLY A 50 -8.30 -17.15 -11.85
N VAL A 51 -6.98 -17.25 -12.01
CA VAL A 51 -6.08 -16.30 -12.74
C VAL A 51 -6.18 -16.42 -14.27
N SER A 52 -7.37 -16.64 -14.85
CA SER A 52 -7.54 -16.75 -16.30
C SER A 52 -7.65 -15.36 -16.96
N ILE A 53 -6.95 -15.18 -18.07
CA ILE A 53 -7.03 -13.95 -18.87
C ILE A 53 -8.40 -13.85 -19.56
N GLU A 54 -9.06 -14.98 -19.79
CA GLU A 54 -10.39 -15.10 -20.37
C GLU A 54 -11.47 -14.49 -19.45
N ALA A 55 -11.43 -14.81 -18.15
CA ALA A 55 -12.33 -14.20 -17.16
C ALA A 55 -12.10 -12.68 -17.07
N PHE A 56 -10.82 -12.25 -17.04
CA PHE A 56 -10.49 -10.82 -17.06
C PHE A 56 -11.05 -10.11 -18.29
N ARG A 57 -10.94 -10.73 -19.48
CA ARG A 57 -11.46 -10.17 -20.73
C ARG A 57 -12.96 -9.97 -20.67
N LYS A 58 -13.71 -10.96 -20.18
CA LYS A 58 -15.18 -10.86 -20.04
C LYS A 58 -15.57 -9.65 -19.19
N ASP A 59 -15.00 -9.52 -18.00
CA ASP A 59 -15.27 -8.41 -17.08
C ASP A 59 -14.83 -7.06 -17.64
N PHE A 60 -13.66 -7.03 -18.29
CA PHE A 60 -13.14 -5.81 -18.91
C PHE A 60 -14.07 -5.29 -20.00
N TRP A 61 -14.58 -6.18 -20.86
CA TRP A 61 -15.52 -5.78 -21.92
C TRP A 61 -16.87 -5.33 -21.35
N ALA A 62 -17.38 -6.01 -20.31
CA ALA A 62 -18.60 -5.56 -19.63
C ALA A 62 -18.47 -4.12 -19.10
N ALA A 63 -17.34 -3.79 -18.47
CA ALA A 63 -17.05 -2.43 -18.01
C ALA A 63 -16.90 -1.43 -19.16
N VAL A 64 -16.17 -1.78 -20.22
CA VAL A 64 -16.04 -0.94 -21.43
C VAL A 64 -17.41 -0.57 -22.01
N HIS A 65 -18.31 -1.56 -22.14
CA HIS A 65 -19.67 -1.33 -22.63
C HIS A 65 -20.51 -0.46 -21.70
N GLN A 66 -20.46 -0.74 -20.40
CA GLN A 66 -21.22 0.01 -19.39
C GLN A 66 -20.83 1.50 -19.35
N HIS A 67 -19.55 1.80 -19.55
CA HIS A 67 -19.03 3.15 -19.41
C HIS A 67 -18.77 3.87 -20.75
N GLY A 68 -19.13 3.26 -21.87
CA GLY A 68 -18.97 3.85 -23.21
C GLY A 68 -17.52 4.20 -23.54
N TRP A 69 -16.55 3.41 -23.07
CA TRP A 69 -15.15 3.68 -23.32
C TRP A 69 -14.80 3.33 -24.77
N HIS A 70 -14.30 4.32 -25.52
CA HIS A 70 -13.89 4.18 -26.93
C HIS A 70 -12.69 5.10 -27.28
N GLY A 71 -12.14 4.93 -28.48
CA GLY A 71 -11.13 5.78 -29.09
C GLY A 71 -9.68 5.38 -28.84
N TRP A 72 -9.38 4.12 -28.50
CA TRP A 72 -7.99 3.65 -28.35
C TRP A 72 -7.45 2.96 -29.60
N THR A 73 -6.14 3.05 -29.81
CA THR A 73 -5.48 2.42 -30.94
C THR A 73 -5.65 0.90 -30.92
N GLY A 74 -6.12 0.34 -32.04
CA GLY A 74 -6.36 -1.10 -32.22
C GLY A 74 -7.74 -1.57 -31.74
N GLU A 75 -8.62 -0.67 -31.31
CA GLU A 75 -10.00 -0.97 -30.88
C GLU A 75 -10.83 -1.65 -31.97
N ASP A 76 -10.69 -1.24 -33.22
CA ASP A 76 -11.49 -1.75 -34.34
C ASP A 76 -11.10 -3.19 -34.76
N SER A 77 -10.00 -3.70 -34.20
CA SER A 77 -9.46 -5.02 -34.56
C SER A 77 -9.52 -5.98 -33.38
N GLU A 78 -9.88 -7.24 -33.64
CA GLU A 78 -9.83 -8.30 -32.63
C GLU A 78 -8.41 -8.44 -32.03
N GLY A 79 -7.37 -8.39 -32.88
CA GLY A 79 -5.98 -8.46 -32.46
C GLY A 79 -5.56 -7.32 -31.52
N GLY A 80 -5.98 -6.08 -31.81
CA GLY A 80 -5.68 -4.93 -30.96
C GLY A 80 -6.43 -4.96 -29.62
N ARG A 81 -7.69 -5.40 -29.63
CA ARG A 81 -8.48 -5.67 -28.41
C ARG A 81 -7.85 -6.77 -27.54
N ALA A 82 -7.45 -7.87 -28.15
CA ALA A 82 -6.79 -8.99 -27.46
C ALA A 82 -5.41 -8.61 -26.89
N TRP A 83 -4.66 -7.77 -27.61
CA TRP A 83 -3.37 -7.26 -27.16
C TRP A 83 -3.51 -6.28 -26.00
N ARG A 84 -4.46 -5.32 -26.07
CA ARG A 84 -4.71 -4.34 -25.00
C ARG A 84 -5.07 -5.02 -23.69
N THR A 85 -6.03 -5.95 -23.73
CA THR A 85 -6.42 -6.72 -22.54
C THR A 85 -5.26 -7.51 -21.96
N ARG A 86 -4.44 -8.16 -22.82
CA ARG A 86 -3.21 -8.86 -22.39
C ARG A 86 -2.20 -7.94 -21.72
N VAL A 87 -1.94 -6.75 -22.28
CA VAL A 87 -0.99 -5.80 -21.71
C VAL A 87 -1.46 -5.31 -20.34
N ILE A 88 -2.73 -4.93 -20.21
CA ILE A 88 -3.31 -4.49 -18.93
C ILE A 88 -3.23 -5.60 -17.90
N TYR A 89 -3.67 -6.81 -18.26
CA TYR A 89 -3.67 -7.96 -17.38
C TYR A 89 -2.26 -8.31 -16.88
N THR A 90 -1.33 -8.56 -17.81
CA THR A 90 0.04 -8.98 -17.48
C THR A 90 0.82 -7.89 -16.76
N THR A 91 0.55 -6.61 -17.03
CA THR A 91 1.16 -5.49 -16.30
C THR A 91 0.74 -5.50 -14.84
N ASN A 92 -0.57 -5.59 -14.57
CA ASN A 92 -1.07 -5.59 -13.21
C ASN A 92 -0.57 -6.81 -12.43
N LEU A 93 -0.60 -8.00 -13.02
CA LEU A 93 -0.07 -9.21 -12.39
C LEU A 93 1.41 -9.07 -12.00
N ARG A 94 2.25 -8.58 -12.92
CA ARG A 94 3.69 -8.43 -12.64
C ARG A 94 3.96 -7.35 -11.59
N LYS A 95 3.21 -6.25 -11.60
CA LYS A 95 3.28 -5.22 -10.55
C LYS A 95 2.91 -5.80 -9.19
N SER A 96 1.83 -6.56 -9.10
CA SER A 96 1.39 -7.19 -7.86
C SER A 96 2.40 -8.21 -7.34
N TYR A 97 2.92 -9.08 -8.23
CA TYR A 97 3.97 -10.05 -7.86
C TYR A 97 5.24 -9.36 -7.38
N ALA A 98 5.72 -8.35 -8.12
CA ALA A 98 6.90 -7.59 -7.75
C ALA A 98 6.72 -6.89 -6.39
N ALA A 99 5.51 -6.42 -6.09
CA ALA A 99 5.22 -5.80 -4.81
C ALA A 99 5.23 -6.79 -3.63
N GLY A 100 4.72 -7.99 -3.82
CA GLY A 100 4.86 -9.07 -2.83
C GLY A 100 6.32 -9.45 -2.60
N ARG A 101 7.08 -9.61 -3.69
CA ARG A 101 8.53 -9.87 -3.61
C ARG A 101 9.29 -8.76 -2.90
N TRP A 102 8.97 -7.51 -3.17
CA TRP A 102 9.57 -6.38 -2.47
C TRP A 102 9.30 -6.47 -0.97
N ALA A 103 8.02 -6.61 -0.58
CA ALA A 103 7.62 -6.70 0.82
C ALA A 103 8.40 -7.82 1.55
N GLN A 104 8.45 -9.02 0.95
CA GLN A 104 9.22 -10.15 1.46
C GLN A 104 10.72 -9.83 1.62
N MET A 105 11.34 -9.25 0.59
CA MET A 105 12.79 -9.02 0.56
C MET A 105 13.23 -7.85 1.46
N THR A 106 12.31 -6.97 1.83
CA THR A 106 12.58 -5.87 2.78
C THR A 106 12.30 -6.24 4.23
N GLU A 107 11.80 -7.45 4.52
CA GLU A 107 11.67 -7.91 5.90
C GLU A 107 13.05 -7.98 6.56
N PRO A 108 13.23 -7.47 7.80
CA PRO A 108 14.55 -7.38 8.44
C PRO A 108 15.32 -8.72 8.47
N GLU A 109 14.63 -9.81 8.79
CA GLU A 109 15.24 -11.15 8.84
C GLU A 109 15.68 -11.64 7.46
N PHE A 110 14.86 -11.39 6.44
CA PHE A 110 15.17 -11.79 5.08
C PHE A 110 16.32 -10.96 4.52
N ALA A 111 16.29 -9.64 4.75
CA ALA A 111 17.35 -8.72 4.36
C ALA A 111 18.68 -9.02 5.08
N ALA A 112 18.63 -9.52 6.32
CA ALA A 112 19.83 -9.96 7.04
C ALA A 112 20.47 -11.21 6.39
N GLN A 113 19.66 -12.16 5.92
CA GLN A 113 20.15 -13.37 5.24
C GLN A 113 20.59 -13.10 3.78
N TYR A 114 19.90 -12.18 3.11
CA TYR A 114 20.14 -11.84 1.70
C TYR A 114 20.28 -10.32 1.52
N PRO A 115 21.39 -9.74 2.00
CA PRO A 115 21.58 -8.28 2.01
C PRO A 115 21.81 -7.67 0.63
N TYR A 116 22.03 -8.49 -0.40
CA TYR A 116 22.26 -8.03 -1.76
C TYR A 116 21.15 -8.47 -2.71
N TRP A 117 20.84 -7.60 -3.65
CA TRP A 117 19.82 -7.80 -4.66
C TRP A 117 20.47 -7.76 -6.04
N GLU A 118 20.24 -8.81 -6.83
CA GLU A 118 20.73 -8.96 -8.18
C GLU A 118 19.61 -8.63 -9.18
N TRP A 119 19.94 -7.83 -10.19
CA TRP A 119 19.05 -7.60 -11.32
C TRP A 119 19.10 -8.74 -12.34
N VAL A 120 17.96 -9.39 -12.58
CA VAL A 120 17.85 -10.51 -13.50
C VAL A 120 16.97 -10.13 -14.69
N HIS A 121 17.59 -10.04 -15.88
CA HIS A 121 16.86 -9.98 -17.13
C HIS A 121 16.43 -11.40 -17.54
N SER A 122 15.15 -11.63 -17.82
CA SER A 122 14.65 -12.99 -18.04
C SER A 122 14.83 -13.52 -19.47
N GLY A 123 15.21 -12.67 -20.43
CA GLY A 123 15.29 -13.03 -21.86
C GLY A 123 13.95 -13.23 -22.57
N LEU A 124 12.82 -13.10 -21.86
CA LEU A 124 11.47 -13.33 -22.41
C LEU A 124 10.83 -12.08 -23.04
N ALA A 125 11.51 -10.93 -22.96
CA ALA A 125 11.02 -9.70 -23.56
C ALA A 125 11.35 -9.68 -25.05
N ASN A 126 10.34 -9.49 -25.91
CA ASN A 126 10.53 -9.44 -27.36
C ASN A 126 11.44 -8.28 -27.84
N ASP A 127 11.44 -7.18 -27.09
CA ASP A 127 12.29 -6.01 -27.36
C ASP A 127 12.89 -5.53 -26.02
N PRO A 128 14.00 -6.16 -25.57
CA PRO A 128 14.60 -5.84 -24.29
C PRO A 128 15.31 -4.48 -24.36
N ARG A 129 15.06 -3.63 -23.36
CA ARG A 129 15.70 -2.32 -23.27
C ARG A 129 17.22 -2.51 -23.05
N PRO A 130 18.10 -1.80 -23.79
CA PRO A 130 19.55 -1.93 -23.64
C PRO A 130 20.04 -1.74 -22.21
N GLN A 131 19.47 -0.77 -21.49
CA GLN A 131 19.79 -0.53 -20.08
C GLN A 131 19.49 -1.74 -19.18
N HIS A 132 18.40 -2.48 -19.43
CA HIS A 132 18.03 -3.64 -18.62
C HIS A 132 18.90 -4.85 -18.90
N LEU A 133 19.44 -4.95 -20.12
CA LEU A 133 20.46 -5.93 -20.47
C LEU A 133 21.78 -5.58 -19.77
N ALA A 134 22.18 -4.31 -19.82
CA ALA A 134 23.39 -3.83 -19.14
C ALA A 134 23.36 -3.99 -17.62
N TRP A 135 22.18 -3.93 -17.01
CA TRP A 135 22.02 -4.18 -15.57
C TRP A 135 21.97 -5.66 -15.21
N HIS A 136 21.87 -6.58 -16.16
CA HIS A 136 21.80 -8.00 -15.83
C HIS A 136 23.07 -8.45 -15.09
N GLY A 137 22.88 -9.06 -13.91
CA GLY A 137 23.98 -9.50 -13.03
C GLY A 137 24.50 -8.40 -12.09
N MET A 138 24.09 -7.14 -12.26
CA MET A 138 24.38 -6.08 -11.30
C MET A 138 23.76 -6.44 -9.95
N THR A 139 24.60 -6.40 -8.90
CA THR A 139 24.24 -6.83 -7.56
C THR A 139 24.54 -5.74 -6.54
N LEU A 140 23.50 -5.08 -6.03
CA LEU A 140 23.63 -3.95 -5.11
C LEU A 140 23.11 -4.32 -3.73
N HIS A 141 23.63 -3.70 -2.68
CA HIS A 141 23.04 -3.84 -1.34
C HIS A 141 21.56 -3.43 -1.35
N HIS A 142 20.71 -4.11 -0.56
CA HIS A 142 19.26 -3.92 -0.56
C HIS A 142 18.84 -2.49 -0.18
N SER A 143 19.67 -1.79 0.61
CA SER A 143 19.44 -0.40 1.01
C SER A 143 19.86 0.64 -0.04
N ALA A 144 20.46 0.22 -1.16
CA ALA A 144 20.93 1.14 -2.20
C ALA A 144 19.77 2.01 -2.73
N PRO A 145 19.94 3.34 -2.82
CA PRO A 145 18.90 4.26 -3.30
C PRO A 145 18.36 3.92 -4.70
N PHE A 146 19.17 3.26 -5.53
CA PHE A 146 18.79 2.77 -6.86
C PHE A 146 17.49 1.98 -6.83
N TRP A 147 17.32 1.07 -5.88
CA TRP A 147 16.15 0.19 -5.84
C TRP A 147 14.82 0.93 -5.63
N ARG A 148 14.84 2.06 -4.92
CA ARG A 148 13.62 2.84 -4.66
C ARG A 148 12.99 3.38 -5.94
N SER A 149 13.81 3.72 -6.93
CA SER A 149 13.35 4.24 -8.22
C SER A 149 13.44 3.22 -9.35
N HIS A 150 14.27 2.17 -9.24
CA HIS A 150 14.58 1.26 -10.33
C HIS A 150 14.04 -0.16 -10.18
N TYR A 151 13.47 -0.54 -9.05
CA TYR A 151 12.97 -1.91 -8.85
C TYR A 151 11.97 -2.35 -9.95
N PRO A 152 12.23 -3.48 -10.63
CA PRO A 152 11.43 -3.89 -11.77
C PRO A 152 10.11 -4.57 -11.35
N PRO A 153 9.03 -4.41 -12.12
CA PRO A 153 8.93 -3.64 -13.35
C PRO A 153 8.48 -2.17 -13.08
N ARG A 154 9.22 -1.19 -13.60
CA ARG A 154 8.80 0.23 -13.52
C ARG A 154 7.82 0.59 -14.63
N ILE A 155 6.53 0.49 -14.38
CA ILE A 155 5.52 0.77 -15.42
C ILE A 155 4.64 1.96 -15.03
N PRO A 156 4.52 3.00 -15.89
CA PRO A 156 5.42 3.34 -17.01
C PRO A 156 6.84 3.69 -16.51
N PRO A 157 7.89 3.65 -17.37
CA PRO A 157 7.89 3.46 -18.83
C PRO A 157 8.11 2.02 -19.33
N ASP A 158 8.27 1.04 -18.44
CA ASP A 158 8.81 -0.29 -18.74
C ASP A 158 7.77 -1.33 -19.18
N TRP A 159 6.78 -0.93 -19.98
CA TRP A 159 5.74 -1.84 -20.49
C TRP A 159 6.37 -3.08 -21.14
N GLY A 160 5.77 -4.25 -20.87
CA GLY A 160 6.26 -5.53 -21.38
C GLY A 160 7.50 -6.09 -20.68
N CYS A 161 8.11 -5.37 -19.74
CA CYS A 161 9.30 -5.83 -19.01
C CYS A 161 9.04 -7.13 -18.24
N THR A 162 10.04 -8.01 -18.25
CA THR A 162 10.06 -9.30 -17.55
C THR A 162 11.25 -9.42 -16.59
N CYS A 163 11.98 -8.32 -16.37
CA CYS A 163 13.07 -8.29 -15.40
C CYS A 163 12.53 -8.52 -13.98
N ARG A 164 13.37 -9.09 -13.13
CA ARG A 164 13.08 -9.34 -11.71
C ARG A 164 14.32 -9.05 -10.87
N VAL A 165 14.12 -8.97 -9.56
CA VAL A 165 15.22 -8.95 -8.59
C VAL A 165 15.32 -10.32 -7.93
N ARG A 166 16.55 -10.82 -7.83
CA ARG A 166 16.90 -12.04 -7.10
C ARG A 166 17.68 -11.64 -5.84
N PRO A 167 17.21 -11.98 -4.63
CA PRO A 167 17.98 -11.75 -3.42
C PRO A 167 19.11 -12.78 -3.33
N VAL A 168 20.30 -12.33 -2.93
CA VAL A 168 21.52 -13.14 -2.82
C VAL A 168 22.29 -12.78 -1.54
N ALA A 169 22.99 -13.76 -0.98
CA ALA A 169 23.75 -13.58 0.27
C ALA A 169 25.02 -12.72 0.04
N ALA A 170 25.63 -12.84 -1.14
CA ALA A 170 26.77 -12.06 -1.56
C ALA A 170 26.74 -11.85 -3.10
N PRO A 171 27.38 -10.78 -3.62
CA PRO A 171 27.58 -10.61 -5.06
C PRO A 171 28.39 -11.77 -5.68
N ALA A 172 28.06 -12.14 -6.91
CA ALA A 172 28.91 -13.06 -7.67
C ALA A 172 30.26 -12.41 -7.99
N GLN A 173 31.30 -13.23 -8.20
CA GLN A 173 32.62 -12.71 -8.55
C GLN A 173 32.56 -11.91 -9.86
N GLY A 174 33.04 -10.66 -9.82
CA GLY A 174 32.99 -9.74 -10.96
C GLY A 174 31.63 -9.06 -11.20
N ALA A 175 30.62 -9.32 -10.37
CA ALA A 175 29.34 -8.62 -10.46
C ALA A 175 29.52 -7.12 -10.18
N PRO A 176 28.89 -6.22 -10.97
CA PRO A 176 28.88 -4.80 -10.65
C PRO A 176 28.16 -4.55 -9.31
N THR A 177 28.88 -3.96 -8.35
CA THR A 177 28.38 -3.70 -6.98
C THR A 177 28.02 -2.24 -6.70
N GLN A 178 28.15 -1.39 -7.72
CA GLN A 178 27.75 0.01 -7.64
C GLN A 178 26.62 0.31 -8.64
N PRO A 179 25.72 1.25 -8.31
CA PRO A 179 24.72 1.72 -9.26
C PRO A 179 25.36 2.27 -10.55
N PRO A 180 24.69 2.13 -11.70
CA PRO A 180 25.24 2.57 -12.98
C PRO A 180 25.34 4.10 -13.02
N GLN A 181 26.39 4.64 -13.63
CA GLN A 181 26.63 6.09 -13.64
C GLN A 181 25.42 6.85 -14.22
N GLY A 182 24.99 7.91 -13.53
CA GLY A 182 23.89 8.78 -13.99
C GLY A 182 22.48 8.23 -13.79
N TRP A 183 22.30 7.09 -13.11
CA TRP A 183 20.98 6.49 -12.83
C TRP A 183 19.98 7.45 -12.18
N GLN A 184 20.47 8.46 -11.46
CA GLN A 184 19.64 9.47 -10.79
C GLN A 184 18.81 10.30 -11.78
N LYS A 185 19.28 10.48 -13.02
CA LYS A 185 18.56 11.26 -14.06
C LYS A 185 17.22 10.63 -14.43
N ASP A 186 17.15 9.30 -14.36
CA ASP A 186 15.94 8.52 -14.66
C ASP A 186 15.15 8.12 -13.41
N ALA A 187 15.57 8.61 -12.23
CA ALA A 187 14.95 8.25 -10.97
C ALA A 187 13.59 8.95 -10.81
N GLN A 188 12.52 8.17 -11.01
CA GLN A 188 11.17 8.58 -10.62
C GLN A 188 10.81 7.91 -9.28
N ILE A 189 10.97 8.66 -8.18
CA ILE A 189 10.68 8.19 -6.83
C ILE A 189 9.22 7.72 -6.76
N GLY A 190 9.00 6.47 -6.29
CA GLY A 190 7.66 5.88 -6.18
C GLY A 190 7.18 5.07 -7.40
N THR A 191 7.97 4.98 -8.48
CA THR A 191 7.62 4.16 -9.66
C THR A 191 8.17 2.74 -9.63
N GLY A 192 9.26 2.51 -8.88
CA GLY A 192 9.93 1.22 -8.73
C GLY A 192 9.55 0.50 -7.43
N ALA A 193 9.69 1.15 -6.27
CA ALA A 193 9.29 0.56 -4.99
C ALA A 193 7.76 0.67 -4.77
N PRO A 194 7.08 -0.45 -4.44
CA PRO A 194 5.70 -0.41 -4.03
C PRO A 194 5.55 0.30 -2.68
N PRO A 195 4.46 1.06 -2.46
CA PRO A 195 4.19 1.65 -1.14
C PRO A 195 4.02 0.55 -0.07
N GLN A 196 4.44 0.85 1.16
CA GLN A 196 4.54 -0.11 2.28
C GLN A 196 3.25 -0.89 2.56
N TYR A 197 2.07 -0.26 2.39
CA TYR A 197 0.77 -0.89 2.63
C TYR A 197 0.50 -2.13 1.75
N ILE A 198 1.20 -2.30 0.62
CA ILE A 198 0.96 -3.44 -0.27
C ILE A 198 1.38 -4.76 0.40
N GLY A 199 2.38 -4.75 1.27
CA GLY A 199 2.74 -5.93 2.06
C GLY A 199 1.60 -6.40 2.97
N GLU A 200 0.89 -5.46 3.59
CA GLU A 200 -0.28 -5.75 4.46
C GLU A 200 -1.47 -6.26 3.65
N ALA A 201 -1.77 -5.62 2.52
CA ALA A 201 -2.84 -6.06 1.62
C ALA A 201 -2.64 -7.49 1.09
N ILE A 202 -1.39 -7.87 0.79
CA ILE A 202 -1.06 -9.23 0.33
C ILE A 202 -1.27 -10.26 1.44
N ARG A 203 -0.91 -9.95 2.69
CA ARG A 203 -1.09 -10.86 3.83
C ARG A 203 -2.56 -11.13 4.09
N PHE A 204 -3.39 -10.09 4.07
CA PHE A 204 -4.85 -10.26 4.18
C PHE A 204 -5.42 -11.18 3.09
N MET A 205 -4.98 -11.04 1.84
CA MET A 205 -5.42 -11.94 0.77
C MET A 205 -4.99 -13.40 1.02
N VAL A 206 -3.81 -13.60 1.60
CA VAL A 206 -3.30 -14.93 1.97
C VAL A 206 -4.14 -15.54 3.11
N GLU A 207 -4.51 -14.76 4.12
CA GLU A 207 -5.42 -15.19 5.20
C GLU A 207 -6.81 -15.57 4.68
N GLN A 208 -7.40 -14.73 3.82
CA GLN A 208 -8.70 -15.00 3.19
C GLN A 208 -8.69 -16.28 2.35
N LYS A 209 -7.56 -16.57 1.67
CA LYS A 209 -7.40 -17.84 0.96
C LYS A 209 -7.19 -19.01 1.90
N ALA A 210 -6.44 -18.84 2.99
CA ALA A 210 -6.23 -19.88 3.99
C ALA A 210 -7.54 -20.33 4.64
N GLN A 211 -8.51 -19.43 4.83
CA GLN A 211 -9.86 -19.75 5.31
C GLN A 211 -10.68 -20.61 4.33
N LYS A 212 -10.38 -20.54 3.03
CA LYS A 212 -11.11 -21.25 1.97
C LYS A 212 -10.44 -22.56 1.55
N LEU A 213 -9.27 -22.87 2.10
CA LEU A 213 -8.56 -24.11 1.80
C LEU A 213 -9.17 -25.29 2.58
N PRO A 214 -9.29 -26.47 1.96
CA PRO A 214 -9.67 -27.70 2.66
C PRO A 214 -8.72 -27.99 3.83
N LEU A 215 -9.23 -28.70 4.83
CA LEU A 215 -8.39 -29.32 5.85
C LEU A 215 -7.73 -30.57 5.25
N PRO A 216 -6.45 -30.86 5.57
CA PRO A 216 -5.61 -30.24 6.60
C PRO A 216 -4.75 -29.04 6.15
N GLU A 217 -4.64 -28.77 4.84
CA GLU A 217 -3.72 -27.78 4.28
C GLU A 217 -4.05 -26.35 4.72
N GLY A 218 -5.34 -26.02 4.82
CA GLY A 218 -5.81 -24.73 5.32
C GLY A 218 -5.50 -24.52 6.81
N GLN A 219 -5.41 -25.58 7.61
CA GLN A 219 -5.00 -25.46 9.02
C GLN A 219 -3.50 -25.24 9.15
N ALA A 220 -2.69 -26.05 8.47
CA ALA A 220 -1.23 -25.90 8.48
C ALA A 220 -0.80 -24.51 7.96
N LEU A 221 -1.46 -24.00 6.91
CA LEU A 221 -1.19 -22.65 6.41
C LEU A 221 -1.60 -21.57 7.42
N ARG A 222 -2.73 -21.71 8.12
CA ARG A 222 -3.15 -20.77 9.17
C ARG A 222 -2.18 -20.73 10.34
N GLU A 223 -1.71 -21.89 10.80
CA GLU A 223 -0.73 -22.00 11.88
C GLU A 223 0.61 -21.37 11.47
N ALA A 224 1.08 -21.61 10.25
CA ALA A 224 2.29 -20.99 9.71
C ALA A 224 2.16 -19.47 9.56
N ILE A 225 1.00 -18.97 9.10
CA ILE A 225 0.70 -17.54 9.03
C ILE A 225 0.70 -16.93 10.43
N ALA A 226 0.01 -17.54 11.39
CA ALA A 226 -0.07 -17.05 12.76
C ALA A 226 1.30 -17.00 13.46
N ALA A 227 2.12 -18.04 13.29
CA ALA A 227 3.49 -18.07 13.83
C ALA A 227 4.39 -16.99 13.18
N TYR A 228 4.31 -16.84 11.85
CA TYR A 228 5.01 -15.79 11.12
C TYR A 228 4.55 -14.38 11.54
N GLN A 229 3.25 -14.20 11.76
CA GLN A 229 2.67 -12.94 12.25
C GLN A 229 3.14 -12.66 13.67
N ALA A 230 2.98 -13.57 14.62
CA ALA A 230 3.42 -13.38 16.00
C ALA A 230 4.91 -13.02 16.09
N ALA A 231 5.78 -13.70 15.33
CA ALA A 231 7.21 -13.40 15.28
C ALA A 231 7.52 -12.01 14.69
N ARG A 232 6.72 -11.56 13.73
CA ARG A 232 6.82 -10.24 13.09
C ARG A 232 6.22 -9.14 13.96
N GLU A 233 5.08 -9.35 14.61
CA GLU A 233 4.38 -8.37 15.43
C GLU A 233 5.22 -7.92 16.63
N ALA A 234 5.95 -8.86 17.23
CA ALA A 234 6.96 -8.56 18.24
C ALA A 234 8.09 -7.66 17.71
N LYS A 235 8.28 -7.56 16.39
CA LYS A 235 9.33 -6.78 15.70
C LYS A 235 8.81 -5.53 14.97
N THR A 236 7.52 -5.44 14.63
CA THR A 236 6.92 -4.33 13.84
C THR A 236 6.03 -3.39 14.64
N THR A 237 5.87 -3.63 15.95
CA THR A 237 5.25 -2.68 16.87
C THR A 237 6.25 -1.57 17.18
N ALA A 238 5.90 -0.33 16.87
CA ALA A 238 6.72 0.84 17.14
C ALA A 238 6.86 1.03 18.66
N SER A 239 8.10 1.21 19.12
CA SER A 239 8.33 1.53 20.53
C SER A 239 7.82 2.93 20.85
N ALA A 240 7.50 3.18 22.13
CA ALA A 240 7.10 4.51 22.59
C ALA A 240 8.14 5.59 22.22
N ALA A 241 9.44 5.25 22.30
CA ALA A 241 10.53 6.15 21.90
C ALA A 241 10.51 6.47 20.39
N ALA A 242 10.25 5.47 19.53
CA ALA A 242 10.13 5.69 18.09
C ALA A 242 8.92 6.56 17.74
N LEU A 243 7.79 6.35 18.45
CA LEU A 243 6.58 7.16 18.31
C LEU A 243 6.81 8.62 18.69
N GLN A 244 7.48 8.85 19.83
CA GLN A 244 7.88 10.18 20.27
C GLN A 244 8.82 10.86 19.26
N GLN A 245 9.84 10.15 18.77
CA GLN A 245 10.79 10.70 17.79
C GLN A 245 10.10 11.03 16.46
N PHE A 246 9.17 10.19 16.01
CA PHE A 246 8.35 10.49 14.84
C PHE A 246 7.53 11.75 15.06
N ALA A 247 6.88 11.90 16.22
CA ALA A 247 6.08 13.07 16.53
C ALA A 247 6.91 14.37 16.49
N GLN A 248 8.11 14.36 17.07
CA GLN A 248 9.07 15.47 17.00
C GLN A 248 9.43 15.80 15.54
N THR A 249 9.83 14.79 14.76
CA THR A 249 10.19 14.95 13.34
C THR A 249 9.02 15.50 12.52
N ALA A 250 7.80 15.05 12.82
CA ALA A 250 6.59 15.47 12.14
C ALA A 250 6.29 16.96 12.36
N GLN A 251 6.56 17.52 13.55
CA GLN A 251 6.36 18.95 13.83
C GLN A 251 7.26 19.85 12.96
N GLU A 252 8.48 19.40 12.67
CA GLU A 252 9.45 20.15 11.88
C GLU A 252 9.25 19.97 10.36
N THR A 253 8.51 18.94 9.96
CA THR A 253 8.36 18.58 8.55
C THR A 253 7.38 19.48 7.81
N GLN A 254 7.88 20.20 6.80
CA GLN A 254 7.07 20.97 5.86
C GLN A 254 7.09 20.34 4.46
N ASN A 255 5.98 20.45 3.73
CA ASN A 255 5.85 20.06 2.31
C ASN A 255 6.23 18.60 1.97
N ARG A 256 6.21 17.71 2.96
CA ARG A 256 6.46 16.28 2.80
C ARG A 256 5.47 15.47 3.61
N LYS A 257 5.01 14.36 3.04
CA LYS A 257 4.18 13.38 3.75
C LYS A 257 5.06 12.35 4.44
N LEU A 258 4.90 12.23 5.76
CA LEU A 258 5.48 11.16 6.57
C LEU A 258 4.34 10.30 7.09
N VAL A 259 4.52 8.99 7.03
CA VAL A 259 3.59 8.01 7.58
C VAL A 259 4.42 6.95 8.29
N MET A 260 3.95 6.50 9.44
CA MET A 260 4.53 5.43 10.21
C MET A 260 3.45 4.41 10.57
N HIS A 261 3.81 3.13 10.40
CA HIS A 261 3.06 2.03 10.97
C HIS A 261 3.35 1.95 12.47
N VAL A 262 2.31 1.94 13.28
CA VAL A 262 2.41 1.86 14.75
C VAL A 262 2.38 0.40 15.18
N ALA A 263 1.31 -0.33 14.89
CA ALA A 263 1.13 -1.73 15.27
C ALA A 263 -0.03 -2.36 14.47
N PRO A 264 -0.16 -3.68 14.41
CA PRO A 264 -1.41 -4.31 14.01
C PRO A 264 -2.56 -3.89 14.94
N LEU A 265 -3.77 -3.76 14.39
CA LEU A 265 -4.97 -3.49 15.16
C LEU A 265 -5.51 -4.79 15.78
N LYS A 266 -5.60 -4.84 17.10
CA LYS A 266 -6.05 -6.00 17.89
C LYS A 266 -7.44 -5.81 18.48
N ALA A 267 -7.88 -4.57 18.71
CA ALA A 267 -9.18 -4.26 19.29
C ALA A 267 -10.36 -4.44 18.30
N THR A 268 -10.25 -5.31 17.31
CA THR A 268 -11.21 -5.42 16.19
C THR A 268 -12.60 -5.80 16.67
N ASP A 269 -12.70 -6.75 17.60
CA ASP A 269 -14.00 -7.22 18.12
C ASP A 269 -14.67 -6.15 18.98
N ALA A 270 -13.87 -5.44 19.79
CA ALA A 270 -14.35 -4.31 20.58
C ALA A 270 -14.85 -3.17 19.67
N ILE A 271 -14.14 -2.88 18.58
CA ILE A 271 -14.55 -1.89 17.58
C ILE A 271 -15.83 -2.32 16.88
N ALA A 272 -15.93 -3.57 16.44
CA ALA A 272 -17.14 -4.09 15.79
C ALA A 272 -18.35 -3.92 16.72
N LYS A 273 -18.20 -4.27 18.00
CA LYS A 273 -19.25 -4.07 19.01
C LYS A 273 -19.60 -2.59 19.22
N ALA A 274 -18.61 -1.71 19.35
CA ALA A 274 -18.82 -0.29 19.62
C ALA A 274 -19.38 0.50 18.43
N SER A 275 -19.15 0.02 17.21
CA SER A 275 -19.57 0.71 15.98
C SER A 275 -20.89 0.21 15.37
N ALA A 276 -21.41 -0.91 15.89
CA ALA A 276 -22.70 -1.46 15.47
C ALA A 276 -23.85 -0.51 15.85
N THR A 277 -24.82 -0.37 14.96
CA THR A 277 -26.08 0.33 15.23
C THR A 277 -27.25 -0.57 14.84
N PRO A 278 -28.51 -0.25 15.19
CA PRO A 278 -29.66 -1.03 14.75
C PRO A 278 -29.74 -1.19 13.22
N ASP A 279 -29.23 -0.21 12.47
CA ASP A 279 -29.33 -0.14 11.01
C ASP A 279 -28.06 -0.59 10.27
N ARG A 280 -26.94 -0.82 10.96
CA ARG A 280 -25.68 -1.24 10.33
C ARG A 280 -24.88 -2.22 11.19
N PRO A 281 -24.30 -3.28 10.60
CA PRO A 281 -23.38 -4.14 11.33
C PRO A 281 -22.16 -3.35 11.79
N GLY A 282 -21.52 -3.85 12.84
CA GLY A 282 -20.24 -3.35 13.31
C GLY A 282 -19.18 -3.33 12.21
N LEU A 283 -18.24 -2.39 12.31
CA LEU A 283 -17.12 -2.30 11.39
C LEU A 283 -16.19 -3.49 11.58
N ASP A 284 -16.08 -4.33 10.54
CA ASP A 284 -15.04 -5.36 10.45
C ASP A 284 -13.72 -4.73 10.03
N LEU A 285 -12.82 -4.57 11.01
CA LEU A 285 -11.47 -4.07 10.82
C LEU A 285 -10.41 -5.18 10.97
N SER A 286 -10.76 -6.46 10.79
CA SER A 286 -9.80 -7.55 10.83
C SER A 286 -8.65 -7.33 9.84
N GLY A 287 -7.41 -7.48 10.31
CA GLY A 287 -6.21 -7.26 9.50
C GLY A 287 -5.96 -5.79 9.11
N TYR A 288 -6.55 -4.83 9.83
CA TYR A 288 -6.15 -3.42 9.76
C TYR A 288 -4.90 -3.16 10.60
N THR A 289 -4.19 -2.08 10.28
CA THR A 289 -3.04 -1.59 11.05
C THR A 289 -3.33 -0.22 11.67
N ILE A 290 -2.66 0.10 12.77
CA ILE A 290 -2.64 1.43 13.37
C ILE A 290 -1.55 2.23 12.66
N SER A 291 -1.87 3.44 12.22
CA SER A 291 -0.89 4.32 11.55
C SER A 291 -0.92 5.73 12.10
N LEU A 292 0.20 6.42 11.98
CA LEU A 292 0.39 7.82 12.35
C LEU A 292 0.98 8.57 11.16
N ASP A 293 0.48 9.76 10.85
CA ASP A 293 1.06 10.63 9.83
C ASP A 293 1.37 12.03 10.37
N ASN A 294 2.21 12.77 9.65
CA ASN A 294 2.61 14.08 10.12
C ASN A 294 1.47 15.10 10.17
N SER A 295 0.41 14.93 9.37
CA SER A 295 -0.74 15.83 9.38
C SER A 295 -1.53 15.68 10.68
N GLY A 296 -1.80 14.43 11.11
CA GLY A 296 -2.48 14.15 12.37
C GLY A 296 -1.67 14.64 13.58
N VAL A 297 -0.36 14.38 13.61
CA VAL A 297 0.53 14.89 14.68
C VAL A 297 0.49 16.42 14.76
N GLN A 298 0.66 17.10 13.63
CA GLN A 298 0.65 18.56 13.57
C GLN A 298 -0.70 19.12 13.98
N HIS A 299 -1.81 18.51 13.54
CA HIS A 299 -3.16 18.89 13.95
C HIS A 299 -3.30 18.81 15.47
N ALA A 300 -2.99 17.64 16.05
CA ALA A 300 -3.17 17.39 17.47
C ALA A 300 -2.34 18.38 18.30
N ILE A 301 -1.07 18.60 17.98
CA ILE A 301 -0.21 19.51 18.74
C ILE A 301 -0.62 20.96 18.54
N LYS A 302 -1.01 21.36 17.33
CA LYS A 302 -1.46 22.72 17.05
C LYS A 302 -2.72 23.07 17.85
N ASN A 303 -3.68 22.14 17.93
CA ASN A 303 -4.99 22.40 18.55
C ASN A 303 -5.03 22.07 20.04
N HIS A 304 -4.22 21.10 20.49
CA HIS A 304 -4.28 20.56 21.84
C HIS A 304 -2.92 20.57 22.57
N GLY A 305 -1.88 21.18 22.00
CA GLY A 305 -0.56 21.25 22.64
C GLY A 305 -0.35 22.44 23.57
N ASN A 306 -1.22 23.46 23.55
CA ASN A 306 -1.05 24.67 24.36
C ASN A 306 -1.66 24.51 25.76
N PRO A 307 -0.86 24.48 26.85
CA PRO A 307 -1.37 24.21 28.20
C PRO A 307 -2.35 25.28 28.69
N LYS A 308 -2.12 26.55 28.35
CA LYS A 308 -3.00 27.66 28.77
C LYS A 308 -4.37 27.58 28.10
N SER A 309 -4.41 27.17 26.84
CA SER A 309 -5.67 27.04 26.08
C SER A 309 -6.45 25.82 26.54
N GLU A 310 -5.77 24.70 26.76
CA GLU A 310 -6.39 23.46 27.23
C GLU A 310 -6.86 23.54 28.69
N ALA A 311 -6.13 24.24 29.57
CA ALA A 311 -6.56 24.44 30.95
C ALA A 311 -7.94 25.12 31.06
N LYS A 312 -8.26 26.05 30.15
CA LYS A 312 -9.59 26.69 30.07
C LYS A 312 -10.72 25.70 29.77
N ARG A 313 -10.38 24.53 29.22
CA ARG A 313 -11.29 23.43 28.88
C ARG A 313 -11.19 22.26 29.86
N GLY A 314 -10.51 22.45 31.01
CA GLY A 314 -10.25 21.39 31.99
C GLY A 314 -9.30 20.30 31.49
N GLN A 315 -8.46 20.60 30.50
CA GLN A 315 -7.56 19.66 29.82
C GLN A 315 -6.10 20.02 30.01
N ILE A 316 -5.23 19.09 29.61
CA ILE A 316 -3.79 19.24 29.67
C ILE A 316 -3.25 19.26 28.24
N GLY A 317 -2.32 20.18 27.98
CA GLY A 317 -1.66 20.26 26.67
C GLY A 317 -0.90 18.96 26.34
N ILE A 318 -1.12 18.39 25.16
CA ILE A 318 -0.39 17.23 24.67
C ILE A 318 1.05 17.61 24.26
N THR A 319 1.95 16.65 24.34
CA THR A 319 3.35 16.77 23.94
C THR A 319 3.74 15.58 23.05
N ALA A 320 4.93 15.64 22.43
CA ALA A 320 5.42 14.56 21.59
C ALA A 320 5.52 13.20 22.34
N SER A 321 5.76 13.20 23.65
CA SER A 321 5.83 11.96 24.45
C SER A 321 4.49 11.24 24.55
N ASP A 322 3.36 11.95 24.49
CA ASP A 322 2.03 11.33 24.59
C ASP A 322 1.72 10.41 23.40
N PHE A 323 2.34 10.64 22.23
CA PHE A 323 2.20 9.78 21.06
C PHE A 323 2.75 8.37 21.30
N GLY A 324 3.67 8.20 22.26
CA GLY A 324 4.17 6.90 22.69
C GLY A 324 3.11 5.99 23.30
N LEU A 325 1.94 6.53 23.65
CA LEU A 325 0.83 5.79 24.26
C LEU A 325 -0.24 5.37 23.24
N ILE A 326 -0.13 5.73 21.96
CA ILE A 326 -1.16 5.43 20.95
C ILE A 326 -1.43 3.93 20.84
N GLU A 327 -0.39 3.10 20.81
CA GLU A 327 -0.54 1.65 20.70
C GLU A 327 -1.37 1.07 21.86
N PRO A 328 -0.98 1.27 23.14
CA PRO A 328 -1.76 0.71 24.24
C PRO A 328 -3.15 1.34 24.40
N ILE A 329 -3.34 2.60 24.00
CA ILE A 329 -4.67 3.25 24.02
C ILE A 329 -5.60 2.61 22.99
N VAL A 330 -5.14 2.38 21.77
CA VAL A 330 -5.99 1.89 20.68
C VAL A 330 -6.22 0.38 20.75
N ASN A 331 -5.21 -0.40 21.15
CA ASN A 331 -5.32 -1.86 21.23
C ASN A 331 -5.87 -2.37 22.57
N GLN A 332 -5.80 -1.57 23.64
CA GLN A 332 -6.35 -1.90 24.95
C GLN A 332 -7.14 -0.72 25.53
N PRO A 333 -8.17 -0.21 24.84
CA PRO A 333 -8.95 0.92 25.32
C PRO A 333 -9.82 0.56 26.52
N ASP A 334 -10.12 1.54 27.36
CA ASP A 334 -11.14 1.42 28.40
C ASP A 334 -12.55 1.57 27.80
N ALA A 335 -12.70 2.45 26.79
CA ALA A 335 -13.92 2.55 25.99
C ALA A 335 -13.63 2.97 24.54
N ILE A 336 -14.56 2.63 23.65
CA ILE A 336 -14.55 3.01 22.23
C ILE A 336 -15.86 3.71 21.91
N ILE A 337 -15.78 4.86 21.24
CA ILE A 337 -16.94 5.68 20.84
C ILE A 337 -16.95 5.78 19.31
N ALA A 338 -18.06 5.43 18.68
CA ALA A 338 -18.26 5.66 17.25
C ALA A 338 -18.77 7.10 17.03
N ASP A 339 -17.90 7.97 16.53
CA ASP A 339 -18.19 9.40 16.37
C ASP A 339 -18.79 9.74 14.99
N GLY A 340 -19.32 8.73 14.30
CA GLY A 340 -19.93 8.89 12.99
C GLY A 340 -18.89 9.12 11.89
N LYS A 341 -19.27 9.90 10.88
CA LYS A 341 -18.44 10.17 9.70
C LYS A 341 -17.94 11.61 9.70
N ASN A 342 -16.66 11.80 9.38
CA ASN A 342 -16.09 13.13 9.18
C ASN A 342 -16.56 13.75 7.85
N ALA A 343 -16.14 15.00 7.58
CA ALA A 343 -16.46 15.72 6.35
C ALA A 343 -16.03 14.99 5.05
N SER A 344 -15.09 14.04 5.14
CA SER A 344 -14.66 13.20 4.02
C SER A 344 -15.45 11.88 3.90
N GLY A 345 -16.50 11.69 4.71
CA GLY A 345 -17.36 10.50 4.71
C GLY A 345 -16.75 9.25 5.37
N ARG A 346 -15.64 9.40 6.09
CA ARG A 346 -14.92 8.29 6.75
C ARG A 346 -15.34 8.17 8.19
N ASP A 347 -15.50 6.94 8.66
CA ASP A 347 -15.83 6.67 10.06
C ASP A 347 -14.68 7.11 10.98
N VAL A 348 -15.02 7.79 12.07
CA VAL A 348 -14.10 8.21 13.13
C VAL A 348 -14.46 7.46 14.40
N LEU A 349 -13.44 6.90 15.04
CA LEU A 349 -13.54 6.17 16.29
C LEU A 349 -12.71 6.88 17.36
N LEU A 350 -13.26 7.06 18.55
CA LEU A 350 -12.55 7.60 19.69
C LEU A 350 -12.21 6.49 20.67
N PHE A 351 -10.97 6.48 21.15
CA PHE A 351 -10.47 5.50 22.11
C PHE A 351 -10.13 6.24 23.40
N THR A 352 -10.69 5.81 24.52
CA THR A 352 -10.37 6.36 25.83
C THR A 352 -9.49 5.41 26.63
N LYS A 353 -8.54 5.96 27.39
CA LYS A 353 -7.77 5.18 28.35
C LYS A 353 -7.29 6.05 29.51
N LEU A 354 -7.44 5.57 30.75
CA LEU A 354 -6.88 6.17 31.95
C LEU A 354 -5.51 5.56 32.23
N ILE A 355 -4.47 6.38 32.26
CA ILE A 355 -3.10 5.96 32.55
C ILE A 355 -2.55 6.91 33.62
N ASP A 356 -2.16 6.37 34.78
CA ASP A 356 -1.55 7.13 35.89
C ASP A 356 -2.34 8.40 36.28
N GLY A 357 -3.68 8.30 36.32
CA GLY A 357 -4.56 9.42 36.67
C GLY A 357 -4.80 10.44 35.54
N VAL A 358 -4.23 10.22 34.36
CA VAL A 358 -4.45 11.04 33.16
C VAL A 358 -5.33 10.27 32.17
N GLY A 359 -6.48 10.83 31.83
CA GLY A 359 -7.36 10.30 30.80
C GLY A 359 -6.93 10.77 29.42
N TYR A 360 -6.73 9.83 28.50
CA TYR A 360 -6.44 10.06 27.10
C TYR A 360 -7.68 9.79 26.24
N LEU A 361 -7.88 10.62 25.22
CA LEU A 361 -8.89 10.47 24.17
C LEU A 361 -8.17 10.56 22.82
N VAL A 362 -8.10 9.45 22.10
CA VAL A 362 -7.43 9.34 20.80
C VAL A 362 -8.48 9.17 19.71
N ALA A 363 -8.50 10.09 18.75
CA ALA A 363 -9.36 10.03 17.58
C ALA A 363 -8.63 9.34 16.43
N MET A 364 -9.26 8.32 15.86
CA MET A 364 -8.74 7.55 14.75
C MET A 364 -9.74 7.52 13.58
N GLU A 365 -9.24 7.74 12.37
CA GLU A 365 -10.01 7.66 11.14
C GLU A 365 -9.85 6.27 10.49
N VAL A 366 -10.97 5.66 10.11
CA VAL A 366 -10.96 4.42 9.32
C VAL A 366 -10.61 4.75 7.87
N GLN A 367 -9.53 4.14 7.36
CA GLN A 367 -9.09 4.28 5.96
C GLN A 367 -9.17 2.93 5.22
N PRO A 368 -10.34 2.58 4.64
CA PRO A 368 -10.54 1.28 4.02
C PRO A 368 -9.57 1.00 2.88
N GLY A 369 -9.29 2.01 2.05
CA GLY A 369 -8.36 1.89 0.92
C GLY A 369 -6.91 1.63 1.32
N ARG A 370 -6.54 1.86 2.59
CA ARG A 370 -5.22 1.55 3.14
C ARG A 370 -5.24 0.42 4.16
N ARG A 371 -6.41 -0.11 4.50
CA ARG A 371 -6.60 -1.04 5.63
C ARG A 371 -5.94 -0.52 6.91
N ALA A 372 -6.11 0.77 7.18
CA ALA A 372 -5.48 1.42 8.31
C ALA A 372 -6.51 2.15 9.17
N LEU A 373 -6.33 2.07 10.48
CA LEU A 373 -6.90 2.96 11.46
C LEU A 373 -5.85 4.06 11.68
N ALA A 374 -6.09 5.23 11.10
CA ALA A 374 -5.12 6.31 11.03
C ALA A 374 -5.35 7.33 12.14
N PHE A 375 -4.31 7.69 12.86
CA PHE A 375 -4.35 8.72 13.88
C PHE A 375 -4.80 10.05 13.28
N ASN A 376 -5.81 10.64 13.90
CA ASN A 376 -6.38 11.91 13.50
C ASN A 376 -6.05 13.01 14.52
N SER A 377 -6.34 12.76 15.81
CA SER A 377 -6.11 13.73 16.88
C SER A 377 -6.02 13.08 18.26
N MET A 378 -5.58 13.84 19.28
CA MET A 378 -5.45 13.39 20.68
C MET A 378 -5.74 14.54 21.64
N ARG A 379 -6.43 14.22 22.73
CA ARG A 379 -6.68 15.10 23.87
C ARG A 379 -6.38 14.36 25.17
N LYS A 380 -6.01 15.09 26.22
CA LYS A 380 -5.83 14.50 27.55
C LYS A 380 -6.28 15.43 28.66
N LYS A 381 -6.70 14.86 29.80
CA LYS A 381 -7.14 15.59 31.00
C LYS A 381 -6.82 14.81 32.27
N HIS A 382 -6.98 15.44 33.44
CA HIS A 382 -6.99 14.70 34.70
C HIS A 382 -8.27 13.86 34.82
N GLY A 383 -8.11 12.60 35.24
CA GLY A 383 -9.21 11.65 35.38
C GLY A 383 -9.76 11.12 34.05
N ALA A 384 -10.69 10.17 34.15
CA ALA A 384 -11.24 9.47 32.99
C ALA A 384 -12.16 10.36 32.11
N TRP A 385 -12.22 10.03 30.83
CA TRP A 385 -13.24 10.51 29.89
C TRP A 385 -14.57 9.78 30.14
N SER A 386 -15.70 10.43 29.89
CA SER A 386 -17.04 9.92 30.23
C SER A 386 -17.57 8.87 29.26
N GLY A 387 -16.95 8.73 28.08
CA GLY A 387 -17.42 7.81 27.03
C GLY A 387 -18.51 8.41 26.13
N GLN A 388 -18.80 9.71 26.26
CA GLN A 388 -19.79 10.44 25.44
C GLN A 388 -19.17 11.60 24.65
N GLU A 389 -17.85 11.60 24.55
CA GLU A 389 -17.10 12.60 23.83
C GLU A 389 -17.35 12.54 22.31
N LYS A 390 -17.11 13.68 21.67
CA LYS A 390 -17.01 13.81 20.22
C LYS A 390 -15.59 14.23 19.84
N SER A 391 -15.14 13.87 18.63
CA SER A 391 -13.87 14.34 18.08
C SER A 391 -13.84 15.86 18.01
N GLY A 392 -14.98 16.48 17.69
CA GLY A 392 -15.09 17.91 17.44
C GLY A 392 -14.52 18.34 16.08
N GLU A 393 -14.36 17.39 15.15
CA GLU A 393 -13.78 17.57 13.81
C GLU A 393 -14.75 17.34 12.65
#